data_AF-A0A822BLU9-F1
#
_entry.id   AF-A0A822BLU9-F1
#
_cell.length_a   1.000
_cell.length_b   1.000
_cell.length_c   1.000
_cell.angle_alpha   90.00
_cell.angle_beta   90.00
_cell.angle_gamma   90.00
#
_symmetry.space_group_name_H-M   'P 1'
#
loop_
_entity.id
_entity.type
_entity.pdbx_description
1 polymer ?
#
loop_
_entity_poly.entity_id
_entity_poly.type
_entity_poly.pdbx_seq_one_letter_code
_entity_poly.pdbx_strand_id
1 'polypeptide(L)' 'MQQQIEENCTLVFTLPVSYVGWYIVVALQIEDYFNSSYTTPMSSVPIQFLFYAYAAASNSCTTRPQIIGERPNRDPL' A
#
# COMPACT_ATOMS: atom_id res chain seq x y z
N MET A 1 -3.62 -5.52 -15.36
CA MET A 1 -3.58 -4.44 -14.35
C MET A 1 -4.70 -3.49 -14.69
N GLN A 2 -5.60 -3.22 -13.74
CA GLN A 2 -6.75 -2.35 -13.95
C GLN A 2 -6.29 -0.92 -13.64
N GLN A 3 -6.22 -0.07 -14.65
CA GLN A 3 -5.82 1.34 -14.51
C GLN A 3 -7.07 2.12 -14.08
N GLN A 4 -7.07 2.69 -12.88
CA GLN A 4 -8.11 3.62 -12.44
C GLN A 4 -7.60 5.05 -12.56
N ILE A 5 -8.34 5.88 -13.30
CA ILE A 5 -8.12 7.32 -13.39
C ILE A 5 -9.14 7.96 -12.44
N GLU A 6 -8.73 8.24 -11.19
CA GLU A 6 -9.54 8.94 -10.18
C GLU A 6 -8.70 10.05 -9.55
N GLU A 7 -9.32 11.21 -9.26
CA GLU A 7 -8.66 12.32 -8.55
C GLU A 7 -8.41 12.01 -7.06
N ASN A 8 -9.19 11.07 -6.50
CA ASN A 8 -9.06 10.59 -5.13
C ASN A 8 -9.06 9.06 -5.12
N CYS A 9 -7.88 8.45 -5.21
CA CYS A 9 -7.76 6.99 -5.12
C CYS A 9 -7.70 6.55 -3.65
N THR A 10 -8.73 5.85 -3.17
CA THR A 10 -8.67 5.14 -1.88
C THR A 10 -8.37 3.67 -2.13
N LEU A 11 -7.25 3.18 -1.58
CA LEU A 11 -6.90 1.76 -1.65
C LEU A 11 -7.41 1.05 -0.40
N VAL A 12 -8.29 0.07 -0.61
CA VAL A 12 -8.86 -0.74 0.47
C VAL A 12 -8.29 -2.16 0.37
N PHE A 13 -7.63 -2.60 1.44
CA PHE A 13 -7.12 -3.96 1.57
C PHE A 13 -7.86 -4.67 2.71
N THR A 14 -8.51 -5.77 2.39
CA THR A 14 -9.18 -6.62 3.37
C THR A 14 -8.31 -7.84 3.64
N LEU A 15 -8.05 -8.14 4.91
CA LEU A 15 -7.37 -9.35 5.35
C LEU A 15 -8.40 -10.33 5.93
N PRO A 16 -8.88 -11.31 5.15
CA PRO A 16 -9.71 -12.37 5.67
C PRO A 16 -9.08 -13.10 6.86
N VAL A 17 -9.92 -13.53 7.80
CA VAL A 17 -9.52 -14.32 8.98
C VAL A 17 -8.79 -15.63 8.60
N SER A 18 -9.02 -16.15 7.40
CA SER A 18 -8.31 -17.32 6.87
C SER A 18 -6.80 -17.10 6.66
N TYR A 19 -6.35 -15.84 6.61
CA TYR A 19 -4.93 -15.48 6.43
C TYR A 19 -4.19 -15.22 7.74
N VAL A 20 -4.82 -15.42 8.90
CA VAL A 20 -4.15 -15.24 10.20
C VAL A 20 -2.85 -16.08 10.27
N GLY A 21 -1.78 -15.42 10.69
CA GLY A 21 -0.42 -15.98 10.75
C GLY A 21 0.39 -15.83 9.46
N TRP A 22 -0.18 -15.23 8.41
CA TRP A 22 0.49 -15.07 7.11
C TRP A 22 1.01 -13.64 6.91
N TYR A 23 2.08 -13.54 6.13
CA TYR A 23 2.53 -12.29 5.54
C TYR A 23 1.87 -12.11 4.17
N ILE A 24 1.19 -10.99 3.99
CA ILE A 24 0.55 -10.61 2.74
C ILE A 24 1.32 -9.42 2.17
N VAL A 25 1.72 -9.54 0.91
CA VAL A 25 2.42 -8.48 0.19
C VAL A 25 1.44 -7.87 -0.80
N VAL A 26 1.35 -6.55 -0.79
CA VAL A 26 0.67 -5.77 -1.82
C VAL A 26 1.72 -4.95 -2.55
N ALA A 27 1.86 -5.17 -3.85
CA ALA A 27 2.71 -4.38 -4.72
C ALA A 27 1.83 -3.48 -5.60
N LEU A 28 2.18 -2.19 -5.64
CA LEU A 28 1.56 -1.19 -6.50
C LEU A 28 2.64 -0.59 -7.39
N GLN A 29 2.26 -0.30 -8.62
CA GLN A 29 3.04 0.55 -9.50
C GLN A 29 2.34 1.90 -9.62
N ILE A 30 3.01 2.96 -9.23
CA ILE A 30 2.56 4.33 -9.49
C ILE A 30 3.26 4.80 -10.75
N GLU A 31 2.47 5.24 -11.72
CA GLU A 31 2.94 5.74 -13.00
C GLU A 31 2.26 7.07 -13.29
N ASP A 32 3.04 8.05 -13.72
CA ASP A 32 2.53 9.30 -14.26
C ASP A 32 2.70 9.33 -15.78
N TYR A 33 1.77 10.01 -16.43
CA TYR A 33 1.72 10.12 -17.87
C TYR A 33 1.56 11.59 -18.23
N PHE A 34 2.13 12.01 -19.35
CA PHE A 34 2.00 13.39 -19.82
C PHE A 34 0.53 13.82 -19.96
N ASN A 35 -0.31 12.91 -20.46
CA ASN A 35 -1.77 13.01 -20.43
C ASN A 35 -2.42 11.61 -20.56
N SER A 36 -3.75 11.54 -20.50
CA SER A 36 -4.53 10.29 -20.52
C SER A 36 -4.48 9.49 -21.83
N SER A 37 -3.94 10.05 -22.92
CA SER A 37 -3.84 9.38 -24.22
C SER A 37 -2.48 8.70 -24.44
N TYR A 38 -1.51 8.93 -23.55
CA TYR A 38 -0.17 8.35 -23.65
C TYR A 38 -0.14 6.98 -22.99
N THR A 39 0.55 6.02 -23.62
CA THR A 39 0.69 4.64 -23.11
C THR A 39 2.08 4.35 -22.54
N THR A 40 3.00 5.31 -22.62
CA THR A 40 4.34 5.21 -22.02
C THR A 40 4.42 6.18 -20.83
N PRO A 41 4.77 5.68 -19.62
CA PRO A 41 4.84 6.52 -18.44
C PRO A 41 6.09 7.42 -18.47
N MET A 42 5.98 8.61 -17.87
CA MET A 42 7.11 9.54 -17.71
C MET A 42 7.97 9.16 -16.50
N SER A 43 7.35 8.64 -15.45
CA SER A 43 8.00 8.06 -14.28
C SER A 43 7.21 6.83 -13.83
N SER A 44 7.91 5.93 -13.13
CA SER A 44 7.37 4.64 -12.73
C SER A 44 8.03 4.25 -11.41
N VAL A 45 7.25 4.24 -10.33
CA VAL A 45 7.73 4.02 -8.96
C VAL A 45 7.00 2.83 -8.33
N PRO A 46 7.71 1.74 -7.99
CA PRO A 46 7.11 0.63 -7.26
C PRO A 46 6.93 0.98 -5.78
N ILE A 47 5.77 0.65 -5.22
CA ILE A 47 5.47 0.73 -3.79
C ILE A 47 5.04 -0.64 -3.30
N GLN A 48 5.59 -1.09 -2.18
CA GLN A 48 5.23 -2.35 -1.56
C GLN A 48 4.78 -2.14 -0.13
N PHE A 49 3.68 -2.80 0.23
CA PHE A 49 3.19 -2.89 1.59
C PHE A 49 3.27 -4.35 2.05
N LEU A 50 3.86 -4.57 3.21
CA LEU A 50 3.87 -5.86 3.89
C LEU A 50 2.91 -5.80 5.06
N PHE A 51 1.91 -6.67 5.04
CA PHE A 51 0.94 -6.82 6.12
C PHE A 51 1.15 -8.16 6.80
N TYR A 52 1.22 -8.16 8.14
CA TYR A 52 1.13 -9.38 8.92
C TYR A 52 -0.29 -9.51 9.46
N ALA A 53 -0.98 -10.59 9.08
CA ALA A 53 -2.32 -10.86 9.57
C ALA A 53 -2.26 -11.58 10.92
N TYR A 54 -2.90 -11.03 11.93
CA TYR A 54 -3.01 -11.63 13.26
C TYR A 54 -4.45 -11.64 13.72
N ALA A 55 -4.82 -12.63 14.54
CA ALA A 55 -6.13 -12.66 15.15
C ALA A 55 -6.24 -11.47 16.11
N ALA A 56 -7.16 -10.55 15.83
CA ALA A 56 -7.45 -9.48 16.77
C ALA A 56 -7.96 -10.11 18.07
N ALA A 57 -7.22 -9.95 19.17
CA ALA A 57 -7.76 -10.23 20.48
C ALA A 57 -9.00 -9.35 20.64
N SER A 58 -10.15 -9.97 20.91
CA SER A 58 -11.46 -9.34 21.00
C SER A 58 -11.35 -7.94 21.62
N ASN A 59 -11.66 -6.93 20.81
CA ASN A 59 -11.83 -5.52 21.18
C ASN A 59 -10.59 -4.62 21.25
N SER A 60 -9.42 -5.05 20.76
CA SER A 60 -8.25 -4.14 20.74
C SER A 60 -7.51 -4.13 19.40
N CYS A 61 -8.03 -3.40 18.42
CA CYS A 61 -7.21 -2.81 17.33
C CYS A 61 -6.37 -1.63 17.86
N THR A 62 -5.78 -1.76 19.06
CA THR A 62 -5.02 -0.69 19.73
C THR A 62 -3.61 -0.55 19.19
N THR A 63 -3.10 -1.58 18.52
CA THR A 63 -1.80 -1.56 17.84
C THR A 63 -1.90 -0.66 16.61
N ARG A 64 -1.43 0.58 16.75
CA ARG A 64 -1.30 1.49 15.61
C ARG A 64 -0.32 0.89 14.58
N PRO A 65 -0.57 1.04 13.28
CA PRO A 65 0.40 0.67 12.26
C PRO A 65 1.74 1.35 12.54
N GLN A 66 2.83 0.57 12.54
CA GLN A 66 4.18 1.10 12.63
C GLN A 66 4.81 1.11 11.24
N ILE A 67 5.49 2.21 10.92
CA ILE A 67 6.32 2.29 9.71
C ILE A 67 7.65 1.64 10.07
N ILE A 68 7.84 0.41 9.59
CA ILE A 68 9.08 -0.36 9.67
C ILE A 68 9.84 -0.15 8.36
N GLY A 69 10.60 0.96 8.29
CA GLY A 69 11.42 1.30 7.14
C GLY A 69 12.16 2.63 7.30
N GLU A 70 13.33 2.73 6.67
CA GLU A 70 14.05 3.99 6.48
C GLU A 70 13.14 4.97 5.72
N ARG A 71 12.97 6.19 6.25
CA ARG A 71 12.30 7.27 5.51
C ARG A 71 13.39 8.14 4.90
N PRO A 72 13.70 8.02 3.59
CA PRO A 72 14.84 8.73 3.01
C PRO A 72 14.73 10.25 3.12
N ASN A 73 13.51 10.79 3.28
CA ASN A 73 13.21 12.22 3.28
C ASN A 73 12.58 12.73 4.59
N ARG A 74 12.85 12.09 5.73
CA ARG A 74 12.45 12.66 7.03
C ARG A 74 13.72 13.05 7.77
N ASP A 75 13.99 14.36 7.82
CA ASP A 75 15.06 14.89 8.68
C ASP A 75 14.87 14.35 10.11
N PRO A 76 15.93 13.88 10.77
CA PRO A 76 15.87 13.55 12.18
C PRO A 76 15.69 14.85 12.96
N LEU A 77 14.62 14.92 13.77
CA LEU A 77 14.47 15.93 14.81
C LEU A 77 15.45 15.67 15.94
#